data_AF-A0AAD9F1A9-F1
#
_entry.id   AF-A0AAD9F1A9-F1
#
_cell.length_a   1.000
_cell.length_b   1.000
_cell.length_c   1.000
_cell.angle_alpha   90.00
_cell.angle_beta   90.00
_cell.angle_gamma   90.00
#
_symmetry.space_group_name_H-M   'P 1'
#
loop_
_entity.id
_entity.type
_entity.pdbx_description
1 polymer ?
#
loop_
_entity_poly.entity_id
_entity_poly.type
_entity_poly.pdbx_seq_one_letter_code
_entity_poly.pdbx_strand_id
1 'polypeptide(L)'
;MFMKTHKTASSTFINILLRFGEKHNLKFAFPNSRNDFYYPSSFQRTYVQGYQSGRCFNIMCNHMRFNAPEVAKVLPRDTFYTTILRDPAELFESSFHYFGHVVPLTWWIPGEDKMAKFLRDPKQYFSPGGFSSFYLKNLLFFDFGQDNTLDADDQRVEDSIRVIAERFHLVMLMEHFEESLILLKDALCWEMDDLLFFKLNSRMKSTVPKLTPELREKALQWNSIDWKLYKHFNLTFWEKVEAYGRKQMEEDVEELRRRNAELVKICIEGGHSVEAGSIHDAAMQPWQPVGEKSIEGYNLNRNVDKAYEELCRKMLTPEIQYLTDLGVNLWLTKLWGRVRKIINW
;
A
#
# COMPACT_ATOMS: atom_id res chain seq x y z
N MET A 1 -3.02 8.09 -11.76
CA MET A 1 -1.89 8.10 -10.80
C MET A 1 -2.36 7.53 -9.48
N PHE A 2 -1.69 6.50 -8.98
CA PHE A 2 -1.91 5.97 -7.63
C PHE A 2 -0.72 6.33 -6.75
N MET A 3 -0.92 7.21 -5.76
CA MET A 3 0.07 7.48 -4.73
C MET A 3 0.02 6.35 -3.71
N LYS A 4 0.99 5.44 -3.82
CA LYS A 4 1.09 4.25 -2.98
C LYS A 4 1.64 4.59 -1.60
N THR A 5 0.77 4.61 -0.60
CA THR A 5 1.12 4.75 0.82
C THR A 5 1.52 3.41 1.45
N HIS A 6 2.33 3.45 2.51
CA HIS A 6 2.77 2.25 3.19
C HIS A 6 1.66 1.59 4.01
N LYS A 7 1.60 0.25 3.98
CA LYS A 7 0.77 -0.59 4.88
C LYS A 7 -0.75 -0.31 4.84
N THR A 8 -1.25 0.17 3.71
CA THR A 8 -2.66 0.51 3.44
C THR A 8 -3.35 -0.47 2.48
N ALA A 9 -2.94 -1.75 2.46
CA ALA A 9 -3.39 -2.75 1.47
C ALA A 9 -3.05 -2.40 0.00
N SER A 10 -2.12 -1.48 -0.22
CA SER A 10 -1.74 -0.97 -1.53
C SER A 10 -1.23 -2.02 -2.52
N SER A 11 -0.66 -3.14 -2.06
CA SER A 11 -0.20 -4.23 -2.96
C SER A 11 -1.36 -4.95 -3.65
N THR A 12 -2.49 -5.09 -2.97
CA THR A 12 -3.74 -5.61 -3.56
C THR A 12 -4.23 -4.68 -4.67
N PHE A 13 -4.28 -3.37 -4.39
CA PHE A 13 -4.74 -2.39 -5.37
C PHE A 13 -3.77 -2.23 -6.55
N ILE A 14 -2.46 -2.39 -6.33
CA ILE A 14 -1.50 -2.44 -7.44
C ILE A 14 -1.77 -3.62 -8.36
N ASN A 15 -2.05 -4.81 -7.83
CA ASN A 15 -2.37 -5.95 -8.68
C ASN A 15 -3.59 -5.67 -9.58
N ILE A 16 -4.63 -5.01 -9.05
CA ILE A 16 -5.76 -4.48 -9.84
C ILE A 16 -5.27 -3.55 -10.95
N LEU A 17 -4.48 -2.51 -10.62
CA LEU A 17 -3.97 -1.54 -11.59
C LEU A 17 -3.06 -2.14 -12.66
N LEU A 18 -2.21 -3.10 -12.29
CA LEU A 18 -1.30 -3.78 -13.23
C LEU A 18 -2.10 -4.61 -14.23
N ARG A 19 -3.07 -5.41 -13.75
CA ARG A 19 -3.96 -6.19 -14.62
C ARG A 19 -4.79 -5.31 -15.54
N PHE A 20 -5.38 -4.22 -15.01
CA PHE A 20 -6.13 -3.27 -15.81
C PHE A 20 -5.25 -2.64 -16.89
N GLY A 21 -4.05 -2.17 -16.53
CA GLY A 21 -3.15 -1.56 -17.50
C GLY A 21 -2.67 -2.54 -18.57
N GLU A 22 -2.41 -3.80 -18.25
CA GLU A 22 -2.15 -4.83 -19.26
C GLU A 22 -3.34 -5.08 -20.18
N LYS A 23 -4.54 -5.30 -19.62
CA LYS A 23 -5.78 -5.54 -20.38
C LYS A 23 -6.02 -4.46 -21.44
N HIS A 24 -5.68 -3.21 -21.11
CA HIS A 24 -5.88 -2.04 -21.97
C HIS A 24 -4.61 -1.55 -22.68
N ASN A 25 -3.50 -2.30 -22.65
CA ASN A 25 -2.22 -1.92 -23.26
C ASN A 25 -1.72 -0.52 -22.83
N LEU A 26 -1.95 -0.16 -21.56
CA LEU A 26 -1.56 1.12 -20.99
C LEU A 26 -0.07 1.14 -20.65
N LYS A 27 0.52 2.32 -20.79
CA LYS A 27 1.95 2.51 -20.54
C LYS A 27 2.21 2.88 -19.09
N PHE A 28 2.97 2.04 -18.40
CA PHE A 28 3.35 2.28 -17.01
C PHE A 28 4.62 3.14 -16.91
N ALA A 29 4.60 4.12 -16.01
CA ALA A 29 5.78 4.76 -15.48
C ALA A 29 6.34 3.89 -14.36
N PHE A 30 7.32 3.04 -14.68
CA PHE A 30 8.00 2.20 -13.70
C PHE A 30 9.33 2.81 -13.24
N PRO A 31 9.77 2.50 -12.01
CA PRO A 31 11.11 2.86 -11.54
C PRO A 31 12.20 2.13 -12.34
N ASN A 32 13.41 2.69 -12.35
CA ASN A 32 14.59 2.00 -12.83
C ASN A 32 15.36 1.34 -11.66
N SER A 33 15.79 0.08 -11.82
CA SER A 33 16.68 -0.66 -10.90
C SER A 33 16.09 -1.11 -9.55
N ARG A 34 14.95 -0.58 -9.12
CA ARG A 34 14.26 -0.84 -7.84
C ARG A 34 12.77 -1.08 -8.06
N ASN A 35 12.04 -1.50 -7.03
CA ASN A 35 10.57 -1.59 -7.02
C ASN A 35 9.88 -0.30 -6.52
N ASP A 36 10.66 0.70 -6.11
CA ASP A 36 10.25 2.02 -5.65
C ASP A 36 10.98 3.13 -6.43
N PHE A 37 10.51 4.37 -6.35
CA PHE A 37 11.16 5.54 -6.94
C PHE A 37 12.18 6.19 -6.00
N TYR A 38 13.20 5.44 -5.58
CA TYR A 38 14.28 5.89 -4.69
C TYR A 38 13.80 6.43 -3.33
N TYR A 39 12.76 5.81 -2.78
CA TYR A 39 12.28 6.16 -1.44
C TYR A 39 13.40 5.94 -0.39
N PRO A 40 13.61 6.86 0.58
CA PRO A 40 12.74 7.96 1.03
C PRO A 40 12.99 9.33 0.39
N SER A 41 13.83 9.42 -0.65
CA SER A 41 14.07 10.68 -1.35
C SER A 41 12.80 11.18 -2.05
N SER A 42 12.61 12.51 -2.08
CA SER A 42 11.50 13.11 -2.82
C SER A 42 11.54 12.66 -4.29
N PHE A 43 10.38 12.30 -4.84
CA PHE A 43 10.25 11.80 -6.20
C PHE A 43 10.82 12.80 -7.22
N GLN A 44 11.55 12.27 -8.21
CA GLN A 44 12.00 13.01 -9.39
C GLN A 44 11.62 12.24 -10.64
N ARG A 45 11.22 12.95 -11.71
CA ARG A 45 10.84 12.32 -12.99
C ARG A 45 11.94 11.46 -13.61
N THR A 46 13.20 11.76 -13.31
CA THR A 46 14.39 11.00 -13.74
C THR A 46 14.47 9.60 -13.15
N TYR A 47 13.69 9.30 -12.10
CA TYR A 47 13.61 7.97 -11.51
C TYR A 47 12.73 7.01 -12.34
N VAL A 48 11.95 7.54 -13.29
CA VAL A 48 11.12 6.75 -14.20
C VAL A 48 12.00 6.17 -15.31
N GLN A 49 11.93 4.85 -15.49
CA GLN A 49 12.67 4.14 -16.52
C GLN A 49 12.30 4.66 -17.92
N GLY A 50 13.33 5.04 -18.69
CA GLY A 50 13.15 5.53 -20.05
C GLY A 50 12.40 6.87 -20.15
N TYR A 51 12.38 7.66 -19.07
CA TYR A 51 11.82 9.01 -19.11
C TYR A 51 12.54 9.87 -20.15
N GLN A 52 11.75 10.54 -20.99
CA GLN A 52 12.19 11.53 -21.97
C GLN A 52 11.16 12.66 -21.97
N SER A 53 11.60 13.90 -22.17
CA SER A 53 10.69 15.04 -22.27
C SER A 53 9.67 14.81 -23.39
N GLY A 54 8.38 15.07 -23.11
CA GLY A 54 7.29 14.84 -24.06
C GLY A 54 6.76 13.40 -24.10
N ARG A 55 7.38 12.45 -23.37
CA ARG A 55 6.90 11.07 -23.26
C ARG A 55 5.78 10.99 -22.23
N CYS A 56 4.57 10.66 -22.65
CA CYS A 56 3.45 10.40 -21.75
C CYS A 56 3.46 8.95 -21.22
N PHE A 57 2.99 8.79 -19.98
CA PHE A 57 2.67 7.53 -19.32
C PHE A 57 1.23 7.59 -18.82
N ASN A 58 0.56 6.44 -18.72
CA ASN A 58 -0.84 6.35 -18.31
C ASN A 58 -0.96 6.04 -16.81
N ILE A 59 -0.15 5.10 -16.31
CA ILE A 59 -0.25 4.61 -14.93
C ILE A 59 1.09 4.79 -14.22
N MET A 60 1.02 5.30 -12.99
CA MET A 60 2.13 5.38 -12.04
C MET A 60 1.61 4.91 -10.70
N CYS A 61 2.20 3.85 -10.15
CA CYS A 61 1.65 3.15 -8.99
C CYS A 61 2.70 2.56 -8.01
N ASN A 62 3.99 2.73 -8.26
CA ASN A 62 5.05 2.28 -7.34
C ASN A 62 5.25 3.26 -6.17
N HIS A 63 5.82 2.77 -5.06
CA HIS A 63 6.15 3.62 -3.90
C HIS A 63 7.04 4.80 -4.27
N MET A 64 6.72 5.96 -3.73
CA MET A 64 7.50 7.19 -3.83
C MET A 64 7.27 8.06 -2.59
N ARG A 65 8.17 9.03 -2.36
CA ARG A 65 7.83 10.18 -1.53
C ARG A 65 7.31 11.28 -2.46
N PHE A 66 6.04 11.63 -2.33
CA PHE A 66 5.31 12.39 -3.35
C PHE A 66 5.95 13.76 -3.63
N ASN A 67 5.98 14.12 -4.92
CA ASN A 67 6.44 15.42 -5.40
C ASN A 67 5.56 15.84 -6.57
N ALA A 68 4.52 16.62 -6.28
CA ALA A 68 3.51 17.00 -7.27
C ALA A 68 4.08 17.66 -8.54
N PRO A 69 4.98 18.66 -8.44
CA PRO A 69 5.62 19.26 -9.63
C PRO A 69 6.38 18.25 -10.50
N GLU A 70 7.02 17.24 -9.91
CA GLU A 70 7.75 16.23 -10.68
C GLU A 70 6.82 15.17 -11.28
N VAL A 71 5.76 14.77 -10.58
CA VAL A 71 4.74 13.83 -11.11
C VAL A 71 4.01 14.45 -12.31
N ALA A 72 3.69 15.74 -12.25
CA ALA A 72 3.03 16.47 -13.35
C ALA A 72 3.87 16.55 -14.64
N LYS A 73 5.17 16.23 -14.59
CA LYS A 73 6.06 16.16 -15.76
C LYS A 73 6.10 14.77 -16.41
N VAL A 74 5.50 13.77 -15.76
CA VAL A 74 5.46 12.37 -16.20
C VAL A 74 4.09 12.00 -16.77
N LEU A 75 3.03 12.56 -16.17
CA LEU A 75 1.65 12.19 -16.48
C LEU A 75 0.88 13.33 -17.17
N PRO A 76 -0.13 13.03 -17.99
CA PRO A 76 -1.01 14.02 -18.61
C PRO A 76 -1.72 14.95 -17.61
N ARG A 77 -2.20 16.11 -18.09
CA ARG A 77 -2.87 17.12 -17.23
C ARG A 77 -4.21 16.64 -16.66
N ASP A 78 -4.93 15.81 -17.39
CA ASP A 78 -6.21 15.19 -17.05
C ASP A 78 -6.05 13.89 -16.22
N THR A 79 -4.87 13.68 -15.62
CA THR A 79 -4.62 12.51 -14.79
C THR A 79 -5.53 12.46 -13.57
N PHE A 80 -6.26 11.36 -13.40
CA PHE A 80 -6.95 11.04 -12.15
C PHE A 80 -5.94 10.67 -11.05
N TYR A 81 -6.01 11.33 -9.90
CA TYR A 81 -5.15 11.06 -8.73
C TYR A 81 -5.93 10.33 -7.66
N THR A 82 -5.41 9.18 -7.23
CA THR A 82 -5.96 8.39 -6.13
C THR A 82 -4.88 7.90 -5.17
N THR A 83 -5.27 7.58 -3.95
CA THR A 83 -4.43 7.01 -2.90
C THR A 83 -5.29 6.23 -1.91
N ILE A 84 -4.69 5.52 -0.96
CA ILE A 84 -5.40 4.84 0.12
C ILE A 84 -4.83 5.33 1.45
N LEU A 85 -5.68 5.66 2.41
CA LEU A 85 -5.30 5.90 3.81
C LEU A 85 -5.75 4.73 4.68
N ARG A 86 -5.22 4.70 5.90
CA ARG A 86 -5.58 3.73 6.93
C ARG A 86 -5.61 4.45 8.27
N ASP A 87 -6.41 3.96 9.21
CA ASP A 87 -6.41 4.40 10.60
C ASP A 87 -4.97 4.49 11.11
N PRO A 88 -4.51 5.66 11.60
CA PRO A 88 -3.11 5.87 11.94
C PRO A 88 -2.60 4.98 13.08
N ALA A 89 -3.46 4.52 13.99
CA ALA A 89 -3.03 3.61 15.05
C ALA A 89 -2.79 2.20 14.51
N GLU A 90 -3.72 1.70 13.70
CA GLU A 90 -3.59 0.40 12.99
C GLU A 90 -2.42 0.42 11.99
N LEU A 91 -2.22 1.56 11.33
CA LEU A 91 -1.07 1.79 10.46
C LEU A 91 0.24 1.75 11.24
N PHE A 92 0.30 2.43 12.39
CA PHE A 92 1.48 2.46 13.23
C PHE A 92 1.84 1.06 13.74
N GLU A 93 0.87 0.27 14.20
CA GLU A 93 1.09 -1.13 14.59
C GLU A 93 1.69 -1.94 13.43
N SER A 94 1.07 -1.85 12.26
CA SER A 94 1.53 -2.59 11.09
C SER A 94 2.94 -2.17 10.66
N SER A 95 3.23 -0.87 10.71
CA SER A 95 4.51 -0.30 10.29
C SER A 95 5.62 -0.59 11.30
N PHE A 96 5.35 -0.47 12.60
CA PHE A 96 6.32 -0.73 13.66
C PHE A 96 6.80 -2.18 13.62
N HIS A 97 5.87 -3.13 13.46
CA HIS A 97 6.23 -4.55 13.31
C HIS A 97 6.96 -4.84 12.01
N TYR A 98 6.53 -4.27 10.88
CA TYR A 98 7.11 -4.56 9.58
C TYR A 98 8.50 -3.94 9.39
N PHE A 99 8.72 -2.72 9.90
CA PHE A 99 9.94 -1.95 9.67
C PHE A 99 10.89 -1.91 10.88
N GLY A 100 10.52 -2.40 12.06
CA GLY A 100 11.37 -2.33 13.26
C GLY A 100 12.80 -2.83 13.04
N HIS A 101 12.97 -3.96 12.35
CA HIS A 101 14.29 -4.52 12.04
C HIS A 101 15.16 -3.64 11.11
N VAL A 102 14.59 -2.65 10.42
CA VAL A 102 15.32 -1.69 9.57
C VAL A 102 15.35 -0.27 10.13
N VAL A 103 14.82 -0.07 11.35
CA VAL A 103 14.84 1.19 12.08
C VAL A 103 15.66 1.02 13.37
N PRO A 104 16.96 1.40 13.39
CA PRO A 104 17.86 1.16 14.52
C PRO A 104 17.38 1.68 15.87
N LEU A 105 16.60 2.76 15.87
CA LEU A 105 16.00 3.32 17.09
C LEU A 105 15.14 2.30 17.84
N THR A 106 14.53 1.35 17.15
CA THR A 106 13.66 0.33 17.77
C THR A 106 14.44 -0.83 18.39
N TRP A 107 15.72 -1.02 18.03
CA TRP A 107 16.49 -2.19 18.46
C TRP A 107 16.80 -2.14 19.95
N TRP A 108 17.07 -0.95 20.47
CA TRP A 108 17.40 -0.67 21.87
C TRP A 108 16.20 -0.59 22.81
N ILE A 109 14.98 -0.69 22.27
CA ILE A 109 13.77 -0.71 23.10
C ILE A 109 13.74 -2.04 23.86
N PRO A 110 13.73 -2.01 25.20
CA PRO A 110 13.86 -3.23 26.00
C PRO A 110 12.56 -4.05 25.97
N GLY A 111 12.65 -5.35 26.26
CA GLY A 111 11.48 -6.23 26.42
C GLY A 111 10.84 -6.70 25.11
N GLU A 112 9.83 -7.56 25.23
CA GLU A 112 9.19 -8.24 24.10
C GLU A 112 8.21 -7.31 23.35
N ASP A 113 7.36 -6.59 24.08
CA ASP A 113 6.43 -5.61 23.49
C ASP A 113 7.08 -4.23 23.33
N LYS A 114 7.98 -4.14 22.34
CA LYS A 114 8.69 -2.91 21.99
C LYS A 114 7.75 -1.79 21.54
N MET A 115 6.65 -2.14 20.88
CA MET A 115 5.68 -1.16 20.39
C MET A 115 4.96 -0.48 21.55
N ALA A 116 4.48 -1.25 22.52
CA ALA A 116 3.82 -0.68 23.70
C ALA A 116 4.77 0.23 24.50
N LYS A 117 6.04 -0.18 24.66
CA LYS A 117 7.04 0.67 25.33
C LYS A 117 7.34 1.94 24.55
N PHE A 118 7.46 1.85 23.23
CA PHE A 118 7.60 3.03 22.38
C PHE A 118 6.44 4.00 22.57
N LEU A 119 5.19 3.52 22.48
CA LEU A 119 4.00 4.36 22.57
C LEU A 119 3.81 4.99 23.95
N ARG A 120 4.32 4.37 25.02
CA ARG A 120 4.26 4.93 26.37
C ARG A 120 5.19 6.11 26.56
N ASP A 121 6.36 6.11 25.91
CA ASP A 121 7.32 7.22 25.94
C ASP A 121 8.04 7.39 24.59
N PRO A 122 7.36 7.90 23.55
CA PRO A 122 7.93 7.92 22.21
C PRO A 122 9.09 8.90 22.09
N LYS A 123 9.14 9.94 22.94
CA LYS A 123 10.23 10.94 22.96
C LYS A 123 11.56 10.33 23.40
N GLN A 124 11.53 9.27 24.22
CA GLN A 124 12.73 8.53 24.61
C GLN A 124 13.35 7.75 23.44
N TYR A 125 12.52 7.26 22.51
CA TYR A 125 12.93 6.30 21.48
C TYR A 125 12.90 6.87 20.05
N PHE A 126 12.47 8.11 19.86
CA PHE A 126 12.37 8.74 18.55
C PHE A 126 13.34 9.92 18.41
N SER A 127 14.00 9.99 17.26
CA SER A 127 14.77 11.14 16.83
C SER A 127 14.50 11.44 15.35
N PRO A 128 14.10 12.67 14.97
CA PRO A 128 13.82 13.07 13.58
C PRO A 128 14.94 12.75 12.58
N GLY A 129 16.20 12.82 13.01
CA GLY A 129 17.38 12.53 12.18
C GLY A 129 17.80 11.07 12.19
N GLY A 130 17.08 10.20 12.92
CA GLY A 130 17.41 8.79 13.02
C GLY A 130 17.28 8.08 11.68
N PHE A 131 18.18 7.15 11.40
CA PHE A 131 18.12 6.32 10.18
C PHE A 131 16.77 5.61 10.09
N SER A 132 16.07 5.78 8.96
CA SER A 132 14.73 5.24 8.72
C SER A 132 13.65 5.63 9.74
N SER A 133 13.88 6.67 10.55
CA SER A 133 12.95 7.12 11.60
C SER A 133 11.59 7.58 11.05
N PHE A 134 11.51 7.95 9.77
CA PHE A 134 10.27 8.36 9.11
C PHE A 134 9.18 7.28 9.13
N TYR A 135 9.52 5.99 9.29
CA TYR A 135 8.54 4.91 9.48
C TYR A 135 7.83 4.95 10.85
N LEU A 136 8.33 5.73 11.80
CA LEU A 136 7.86 5.73 13.20
C LEU A 136 6.94 6.91 13.53
N LYS A 137 6.71 7.87 12.65
CA LYS A 137 5.87 9.05 12.97
C LYS A 137 5.19 9.58 11.71
N ASN A 138 3.88 9.79 11.75
CA ASN A 138 3.07 10.38 10.68
C ASN A 138 3.48 9.89 9.26
N LEU A 139 3.48 8.57 9.05
CA LEU A 139 4.02 7.93 7.85
C LEU A 139 3.22 8.30 6.60
N LEU A 140 1.90 8.46 6.69
CA LEU A 140 1.09 8.89 5.54
C LEU A 140 1.52 10.28 5.11
N PHE A 141 1.63 11.22 6.05
CA PHE A 141 2.06 12.58 5.77
C PHE A 141 3.47 12.63 5.15
N PHE A 142 4.38 11.76 5.61
CA PHE A 142 5.70 11.58 4.99
C PHE A 142 5.61 11.08 3.55
N ASP A 143 4.76 10.08 3.28
CA ASP A 143 4.53 9.53 1.94
C ASP A 143 4.00 10.62 0.98
N PHE A 144 3.15 11.54 1.46
CA PHE A 144 2.68 12.73 0.73
C PHE A 144 3.77 13.80 0.51
N GLY A 145 5.03 13.53 0.88
CA GLY A 145 6.17 14.39 0.63
C GLY A 145 6.38 15.48 1.68
N GLN A 146 5.58 15.49 2.74
CA GLN A 146 5.61 16.51 3.77
C GLN A 146 6.64 16.18 4.87
N ASP A 147 6.86 17.14 5.76
CA ASP A 147 7.62 16.93 7.00
C ASP A 147 6.69 16.31 8.05
N ASN A 148 6.97 15.06 8.40
CA ASN A 148 6.19 14.26 9.34
C ASN A 148 6.55 14.53 10.81
N THR A 149 7.49 15.45 11.06
CA THR A 149 7.97 15.79 12.41
C THR A 149 7.42 17.10 12.95
N LEU A 150 6.68 17.86 12.13
CA LEU A 150 5.98 19.08 12.51
C LEU A 150 5.10 18.90 13.75
N ASP A 151 4.85 20.01 14.43
CA ASP A 151 3.77 20.10 15.40
C ASP A 151 2.43 20.01 14.68
N ALA A 152 1.48 19.29 15.28
CA ALA A 152 0.17 19.06 14.65
C ALA A 152 -0.61 20.36 14.42
N ASP A 153 -0.35 21.39 15.23
CA ASP A 153 -1.00 22.70 15.17
C ASP A 153 -0.22 23.72 14.33
N ASP A 154 0.86 23.29 13.68
CA ASP A 154 1.54 24.12 12.69
C ASP A 154 0.63 24.34 11.48
N GLN A 155 0.50 25.60 11.04
CA GLN A 155 -0.35 25.99 9.90
C GLN A 155 -0.02 25.21 8.62
N ARG A 156 1.24 24.80 8.45
CA ARG A 156 1.68 23.99 7.30
C ARG A 156 0.98 22.63 7.23
N VAL A 157 0.51 22.09 8.35
CA VAL A 157 -0.25 20.82 8.38
C VAL A 157 -1.58 21.00 7.68
N GLU A 158 -2.38 21.99 8.08
CA GLU A 158 -3.69 22.26 7.49
C GLU A 158 -3.57 22.69 6.02
N ASP A 159 -2.56 23.50 5.68
CA ASP A 159 -2.29 23.89 4.31
C ASP A 159 -1.94 22.68 3.42
N SER A 160 -1.15 21.74 3.95
CA SER A 160 -0.81 20.51 3.23
C SER A 160 -2.03 19.60 3.04
N ILE A 161 -2.87 19.43 4.07
CA ILE A 161 -4.10 18.64 3.96
C ILE A 161 -5.01 19.22 2.86
N ARG A 162 -5.19 20.55 2.83
CA ARG A 162 -5.95 21.23 1.78
C ARG A 162 -5.37 20.99 0.38
N VAL A 163 -4.05 21.12 0.22
CA VAL A 163 -3.38 20.87 -1.07
C VAL A 163 -3.51 19.41 -1.51
N ILE A 164 -3.51 18.46 -0.57
CA ILE A 164 -3.78 17.04 -0.87
C ILE A 164 -5.23 16.87 -1.32
N ALA A 165 -6.20 17.45 -0.59
CA ALA A 165 -7.62 17.35 -0.90
C ALA A 165 -7.98 17.93 -2.27
N GLU A 166 -7.36 19.05 -2.65
CA GLU A 166 -7.54 19.67 -3.98
C GLU A 166 -6.97 18.82 -5.13
N ARG A 167 -5.95 18.00 -4.85
CA ARG A 167 -5.24 17.25 -5.88
C ARG A 167 -5.77 15.84 -6.09
N PHE A 168 -6.13 15.16 -5.01
CA PHE A 168 -6.57 13.77 -5.05
C PHE A 168 -8.08 13.69 -5.27
N HIS A 169 -8.47 13.14 -6.41
CA HIS A 169 -9.87 13.06 -6.83
C HIS A 169 -10.66 12.06 -5.95
N LEU A 170 -9.98 10.99 -5.54
CA LEU A 170 -10.48 10.01 -4.60
C LEU A 170 -9.37 9.62 -3.63
N VAL A 171 -9.64 9.74 -2.33
CA VAL A 171 -8.82 9.17 -1.27
C VAL A 171 -9.58 8.01 -0.67
N MET A 172 -9.12 6.79 -0.96
CA MET A 172 -9.72 5.56 -0.49
C MET A 172 -9.36 5.30 0.98
N LEU A 173 -10.16 4.49 1.67
CA LEU A 173 -9.90 4.06 3.05
C LEU A 173 -9.74 2.55 3.10
N MET A 174 -8.67 2.08 3.74
CA MET A 174 -8.37 0.66 3.85
C MET A 174 -9.44 -0.11 4.65
N GLU A 175 -10.04 0.54 5.64
CA GLU A 175 -11.15 0.02 6.46
C GLU A 175 -12.44 -0.18 5.64
N HIS A 176 -12.59 0.57 4.55
CA HIS A 176 -13.72 0.54 3.62
C HIS A 176 -13.21 0.24 2.20
N PHE A 177 -12.32 -0.76 2.09
CA PHE A 177 -11.59 -1.04 0.85
C PHE A 177 -12.53 -1.43 -0.30
N GLU A 178 -13.60 -2.16 -0.02
CA GLU A 178 -14.55 -2.60 -1.05
C GLU A 178 -15.40 -1.43 -1.53
N GLU A 179 -15.95 -0.61 -0.63
CA GLU A 179 -16.64 0.63 -0.96
C GLU A 179 -15.72 1.60 -1.73
N SER A 180 -14.45 1.67 -1.33
CA SER A 180 -13.43 2.45 -2.01
C SER A 180 -13.22 2.01 -3.46
N LEU A 181 -13.22 0.71 -3.72
CA LEU A 181 -13.12 0.18 -5.08
C LEU A 181 -14.39 0.46 -5.90
N ILE A 182 -15.58 0.42 -5.29
CA ILE A 182 -16.83 0.80 -5.98
C ILE A 182 -16.82 2.29 -6.37
N LEU A 183 -16.40 3.19 -5.46
CA LEU A 183 -16.24 4.61 -5.80
C LEU A 183 -15.19 4.83 -6.90
N LEU A 184 -14.10 4.06 -6.90
CA LEU A 184 -13.09 4.14 -7.94
C LEU A 184 -13.64 3.66 -9.29
N LYS A 185 -14.40 2.56 -9.30
CA LYS A 185 -15.08 2.02 -10.48
C LYS A 185 -15.97 3.06 -11.12
N ASP A 186 -16.80 3.71 -10.31
CA ASP A 186 -17.67 4.79 -10.77
C ASP A 186 -16.86 5.96 -11.35
N ALA A 187 -15.85 6.44 -10.60
CA ALA A 187 -15.03 7.58 -11.01
C ALA A 187 -14.19 7.36 -12.29
N LEU A 188 -13.82 6.10 -12.59
CA LEU A 188 -13.03 5.74 -13.77
C LEU A 188 -13.84 5.05 -14.88
N CYS A 189 -15.16 4.90 -14.69
CA CYS A 189 -16.04 4.16 -15.58
C CYS A 189 -15.56 2.72 -15.85
N TRP A 190 -15.06 2.04 -14.81
CA TRP A 190 -14.62 0.65 -14.91
C TRP A 190 -15.78 -0.34 -14.79
N GLU A 191 -15.53 -1.57 -15.20
CA GLU A 191 -16.46 -2.69 -15.01
C GLU A 191 -16.19 -3.39 -13.68
N MET A 192 -17.17 -4.13 -13.15
CA MET A 192 -16.99 -4.91 -11.92
C MET A 192 -15.84 -5.92 -12.04
N ASP A 193 -15.66 -6.50 -13.23
CA ASP A 193 -14.56 -7.43 -13.54
C ASP A 193 -13.16 -6.83 -13.35
N ASP A 194 -13.03 -5.52 -13.55
CA ASP A 194 -11.75 -4.83 -13.38
C ASP A 194 -11.35 -4.70 -11.90
N LEU A 195 -12.31 -4.82 -10.97
CA LEU A 195 -12.06 -4.66 -9.53
C LEU A 195 -11.70 -5.95 -8.82
N LEU A 196 -12.02 -7.12 -9.40
CA LEU A 196 -11.92 -8.41 -8.70
C LEU A 196 -10.51 -8.63 -8.17
N PHE A 197 -10.36 -9.07 -6.92
CA PHE A 197 -9.05 -9.10 -6.24
C PHE A 197 -8.90 -10.23 -5.24
N PHE A 198 -7.65 -10.58 -4.96
CA PHE A 198 -7.28 -11.37 -3.78
C PHE A 198 -6.46 -10.50 -2.83
N LYS A 199 -6.60 -10.75 -1.52
CA LYS A 199 -5.90 -9.96 -0.49
C LYS A 199 -4.42 -10.33 -0.46
N LEU A 200 -3.59 -9.56 -1.14
CA LEU A 200 -2.14 -9.79 -1.19
C LEU A 200 -1.40 -9.07 -0.06
N ASN A 201 -0.23 -9.62 0.32
CA ASN A 201 0.67 -9.04 1.33
C ASN A 201 -0.01 -8.90 2.71
N SER A 202 -0.89 -9.85 3.02
CA SER A 202 -1.57 -9.94 4.31
C SER A 202 -0.65 -10.57 5.34
N ARG A 203 -0.63 -10.02 6.56
CA ARG A 203 0.09 -10.61 7.68
C ARG A 203 -0.76 -11.72 8.30
N MET A 204 -0.12 -12.80 8.73
CA MET A 204 -0.73 -13.83 9.57
C MET A 204 -1.46 -13.20 10.77
N LYS A 205 -2.68 -13.65 11.02
CA LYS A 205 -3.46 -13.18 12.17
C LYS A 205 -2.82 -13.72 13.45
N SER A 206 -2.34 -12.81 14.29
CA SER A 206 -1.96 -13.16 15.67
C SER A 206 -3.21 -13.29 16.52
N THR A 207 -3.21 -14.26 17.43
CA THR A 207 -4.29 -14.50 18.41
C THR A 207 -4.30 -13.47 19.55
N VAL A 208 -3.25 -12.65 19.69
CA VAL A 208 -3.15 -11.62 20.74
C VAL A 208 -3.51 -10.25 20.14
N PRO A 209 -4.50 -9.53 20.71
CA PRO A 209 -4.77 -8.15 20.32
C PRO A 209 -3.57 -7.27 20.65
N LYS A 210 -2.92 -6.71 19.63
CA LYS A 210 -1.68 -5.95 19.79
C LYS A 210 -1.88 -4.48 20.22
N LEU A 211 -3.07 -3.93 20.01
CA LEU A 211 -3.43 -2.56 20.41
C LEU A 211 -4.54 -2.60 21.45
N THR A 212 -4.20 -2.39 22.72
CA THR A 212 -5.20 -2.07 23.74
C THR A 212 -5.80 -0.68 23.46
N PRO A 213 -7.00 -0.35 24.00
CA PRO A 213 -7.58 0.99 23.83
C PRO A 213 -6.63 2.12 24.25
N GLU A 214 -5.88 1.93 25.35
CA GLU A 214 -4.86 2.88 25.83
C GLU A 214 -3.73 3.06 24.80
N LEU A 215 -3.17 1.96 24.28
CA LEU A 215 -2.10 2.04 23.28
C LEU A 215 -2.59 2.65 21.97
N ARG A 216 -3.84 2.38 21.58
CA ARG A 216 -4.47 2.99 20.40
C ARG A 216 -4.52 4.51 20.57
N GLU A 217 -4.96 5.01 21.71
CA GLU A 217 -5.02 6.45 21.97
C GLU A 217 -3.61 7.08 21.90
N LYS A 218 -2.61 6.46 22.54
CA LYS A 218 -1.21 6.90 22.46
C LYS A 218 -0.68 6.91 21.02
N ALA A 219 -1.03 5.91 20.22
CA ALA A 219 -0.64 5.85 18.81
C ALA A 219 -1.27 6.97 17.98
N LEU A 220 -2.54 7.32 18.23
CA LEU A 220 -3.19 8.46 17.58
C LEU A 220 -2.61 9.81 18.02
N GLN A 221 -2.30 9.96 19.31
CA GLN A 221 -1.64 11.17 19.83
C GLN A 221 -0.25 11.35 19.20
N TRP A 222 0.53 10.27 19.11
CA TRP A 222 1.86 10.27 18.51
C TRP A 222 1.81 10.57 17.00
N ASN A 223 0.83 10.00 16.29
CA ASN A 223 0.59 10.21 14.87
C ASN A 223 -0.53 11.22 14.62
N SER A 224 -0.50 12.34 15.35
CA SER A 224 -1.59 13.33 15.36
C SER A 224 -1.81 14.03 14.03
N ILE A 225 -0.78 14.19 13.18
CA ILE A 225 -0.94 14.76 11.84
C ILE A 225 -1.67 13.76 10.93
N ASP A 226 -1.25 12.50 10.93
CA ASP A 226 -1.95 11.44 10.19
C ASP A 226 -3.39 11.29 10.70
N TRP A 227 -3.66 11.55 11.98
CA TRP A 227 -5.01 11.55 12.53
C TRP A 227 -5.87 12.72 12.03
N LYS A 228 -5.30 13.94 11.92
CA LYS A 228 -5.98 15.07 11.28
C LYS A 228 -6.29 14.76 9.82
N LEU A 229 -5.30 14.25 9.07
CA LEU A 229 -5.42 13.83 7.69
C LEU A 229 -6.51 12.77 7.50
N TYR A 230 -6.48 11.69 8.29
CA TYR A 230 -7.45 10.61 8.21
C TYR A 230 -8.87 11.08 8.50
N LYS A 231 -9.08 11.92 9.54
CA LYS A 231 -10.41 12.47 9.85
C LYS A 231 -10.98 13.31 8.70
N HIS A 232 -10.16 14.15 8.08
CA HIS A 232 -10.57 14.94 6.94
C HIS A 232 -11.06 14.05 5.80
N PHE A 233 -10.26 13.06 5.41
CA PHE A 233 -10.63 12.19 4.31
C PHE A 233 -11.72 11.18 4.65
N ASN A 234 -11.87 10.78 5.92
CA ASN A 234 -12.99 9.98 6.37
C ASN A 234 -14.33 10.69 6.17
N LEU A 235 -14.40 11.98 6.51
CA LEU A 235 -15.58 12.80 6.26
C LEU A 235 -15.90 12.87 4.75
N THR A 236 -14.93 13.29 3.93
CA THR A 236 -15.15 13.43 2.48
C THR A 236 -15.41 12.10 1.77
N PHE A 237 -14.91 10.99 2.31
CA PHE A 237 -15.19 9.65 1.80
C PHE A 237 -16.66 9.31 1.97
N TRP A 238 -17.22 9.52 3.17
CA TRP A 238 -18.64 9.24 3.42
C TRP A 238 -19.56 10.18 2.66
N GLU A 239 -19.16 11.43 2.41
CA GLU A 239 -19.88 12.32 1.49
C GLU A 239 -19.95 11.75 0.06
N LYS A 240 -18.87 11.12 -0.43
CA LYS A 240 -18.87 10.43 -1.74
C LYS A 240 -19.75 9.17 -1.71
N VAL A 241 -19.77 8.42 -0.62
CA VAL A 241 -20.67 7.27 -0.45
C VAL A 241 -22.14 7.72 -0.45
N GLU A 242 -22.47 8.83 0.22
CA GLU A 242 -23.83 9.40 0.16
C GLU A 242 -24.21 9.80 -1.26
N ALA A 243 -23.31 10.48 -1.98
CA ALA A 243 -23.54 10.93 -3.34
C ALA A 243 -23.74 9.77 -4.32
N TYR A 244 -23.00 8.67 -4.12
CA TYR A 244 -23.19 7.42 -4.88
C TYR A 244 -24.51 6.71 -4.51
N GLY A 245 -24.91 6.83 -3.24
CA GLY A 245 -26.13 6.25 -2.69
C GLY A 245 -25.84 5.00 -1.85
N ARG A 246 -26.23 5.02 -0.57
CA ARG A 246 -25.95 3.93 0.40
C ARG A 246 -26.49 2.57 -0.03
N LYS A 247 -27.71 2.53 -0.57
CA LYS A 247 -28.34 1.28 -1.01
C LYS A 247 -27.61 0.69 -2.21
N GLN A 248 -27.29 1.52 -3.21
CA GLN A 248 -26.52 1.09 -4.38
C GLN A 248 -25.12 0.62 -3.95
N MET A 249 -24.47 1.32 -3.01
CA MET A 249 -23.17 0.92 -2.48
C MET A 249 -23.20 -0.46 -1.86
N GLU A 250 -24.21 -0.75 -1.03
CA GLU A 250 -24.39 -2.07 -0.41
C GLU A 250 -24.58 -3.16 -1.46
N GLU A 251 -25.45 -2.95 -2.44
CA GLU A 251 -25.70 -3.88 -3.56
C GLU A 251 -24.42 -4.15 -4.40
N ASP A 252 -23.69 -3.10 -4.79
CA ASP A 252 -22.45 -3.22 -5.57
C ASP A 252 -21.32 -3.91 -4.76
N VAL A 253 -21.22 -3.66 -3.46
CA VAL A 253 -20.25 -4.31 -2.57
C VAL A 253 -20.58 -5.79 -2.37
N GLU A 254 -21.86 -6.15 -2.19
CA GLU A 254 -22.28 -7.54 -2.10
C GLU A 254 -21.97 -8.31 -3.38
N GLU A 255 -22.21 -7.69 -4.54
CA GLU A 255 -21.86 -8.27 -5.83
C GLU A 255 -20.33 -8.46 -5.98
N LEU A 256 -19.54 -7.45 -5.63
CA LEU A 256 -18.07 -7.56 -5.62
C LEU A 256 -17.59 -8.72 -4.74
N ARG A 257 -18.16 -8.85 -3.52
CA ARG A 257 -17.85 -9.95 -2.60
C ARG A 257 -18.22 -11.31 -3.18
N ARG A 258 -19.40 -11.42 -3.79
CA ARG A 258 -19.88 -12.66 -4.42
C ARG A 258 -18.91 -13.10 -5.53
N ARG A 259 -18.54 -12.20 -6.44
CA ARG A 259 -17.64 -12.51 -7.56
C ARG A 259 -16.22 -12.84 -7.10
N ASN A 260 -15.71 -12.15 -6.09
CA ASN A 260 -14.43 -12.51 -5.47
C ASN A 260 -14.47 -13.91 -4.84
N ALA A 261 -15.56 -14.25 -4.13
CA ALA A 261 -15.71 -15.58 -3.52
C ALA A 261 -15.79 -16.71 -4.55
N GLU A 262 -16.39 -16.45 -5.73
CA GLU A 262 -16.38 -17.38 -6.86
C GLU A 262 -14.96 -17.61 -7.39
N LEU A 263 -14.22 -16.53 -7.63
CA LEU A 263 -12.82 -16.63 -8.08
C LEU A 263 -11.91 -17.28 -7.04
N VAL A 264 -12.15 -17.10 -5.74
CA VAL A 264 -11.40 -17.82 -4.69
C VAL A 264 -11.57 -19.33 -4.85
N LYS A 265 -12.79 -19.82 -5.09
CA LYS A 265 -13.05 -21.26 -5.28
C LYS A 265 -12.40 -21.81 -6.55
N ILE A 266 -12.33 -21.00 -7.61
CA ILE A 266 -11.70 -21.37 -8.88
C ILE A 266 -10.18 -21.37 -8.71
N CYS A 267 -9.60 -20.24 -8.29
CA CYS A 267 -8.18 -19.96 -8.39
C CYS A 267 -7.33 -20.48 -7.23
N ILE A 268 -7.87 -20.62 -6.02
CA ILE A 268 -7.07 -20.83 -4.81
C ILE A 268 -7.21 -22.26 -4.31
N GLU A 269 -6.10 -22.97 -4.22
CA GLU A 269 -6.05 -24.32 -3.65
C GLU A 269 -6.56 -24.30 -2.20
N GLY A 270 -7.63 -25.06 -1.92
CA GLY A 270 -8.28 -25.08 -0.62
C GLY A 270 -9.02 -23.79 -0.22
N GLY A 271 -9.06 -22.77 -1.07
CA GLY A 271 -9.81 -21.52 -0.83
C GLY A 271 -9.29 -20.64 0.30
N HIS A 272 -8.05 -20.83 0.79
CA HIS A 272 -7.47 -20.09 1.90
C HIS A 272 -6.02 -19.66 1.64
N SER A 273 -5.55 -18.66 2.38
CA SER A 273 -4.13 -18.28 2.39
C SER A 273 -3.29 -19.31 3.16
N VAL A 274 -2.02 -19.41 2.79
CA VAL A 274 -1.05 -20.29 3.43
C VAL A 274 0.19 -19.50 3.85
N GLU A 275 0.91 -20.04 4.83
CA GLU A 275 2.22 -19.52 5.23
C GLU A 275 3.19 -19.57 4.04
N ALA A 276 4.13 -18.61 4.00
CA ALA A 276 5.11 -18.54 2.93
C ALA A 276 5.90 -19.85 2.75
N GLY A 277 6.22 -20.58 3.83
CA GLY A 277 6.91 -21.86 3.74
C GLY A 277 6.13 -22.96 2.99
N SER A 278 4.80 -22.84 2.91
CA SER A 278 3.89 -23.82 2.32
C SER A 278 3.44 -23.47 0.90
N ILE A 279 3.95 -22.38 0.31
CA ILE A 279 3.64 -22.02 -1.08
C ILE A 279 4.50 -22.85 -2.03
N HIS A 280 3.84 -23.60 -2.90
CA HIS A 280 4.47 -24.55 -3.82
C HIS A 280 5.28 -23.87 -4.94
N ASP A 281 4.75 -22.79 -5.52
CA ASP A 281 5.40 -22.05 -6.61
C ASP A 281 6.30 -20.94 -6.04
N ALA A 282 7.61 -21.05 -6.27
CA ALA A 282 8.57 -20.04 -5.85
C ALA A 282 8.31 -18.66 -6.47
N ALA A 283 7.66 -18.58 -7.64
CA ALA A 283 7.27 -17.33 -8.28
C ALA A 283 6.07 -16.65 -7.58
N MET A 284 5.33 -17.36 -6.73
CA MET A 284 4.20 -16.81 -5.96
C MET A 284 4.57 -16.46 -4.52
N GLN A 285 5.84 -16.65 -4.14
CA GLN A 285 6.31 -16.36 -2.79
C GLN A 285 6.34 -14.84 -2.52
N PRO A 286 5.59 -14.35 -1.51
CA PRO A 286 5.60 -12.93 -1.17
C PRO A 286 6.92 -12.52 -0.51
N TRP A 287 7.26 -11.23 -0.65
CA TRP A 287 8.42 -10.67 0.02
C TRP A 287 8.22 -10.62 1.53
N GLN A 288 9.01 -11.41 2.25
CA GLN A 288 9.02 -11.41 3.72
C GLN A 288 9.81 -10.21 4.29
N PRO A 289 9.45 -9.63 5.44
CA PRO A 289 10.31 -8.69 6.15
C PRO A 289 11.61 -9.34 6.64
N VAL A 290 12.59 -8.54 7.05
CA VAL A 290 13.83 -9.04 7.69
C VAL A 290 13.48 -9.53 9.09
N GLY A 291 14.05 -10.66 9.54
CA GLY A 291 13.80 -11.21 10.87
C GLY A 291 12.45 -11.89 11.11
N GLU A 292 11.46 -11.78 10.23
CA GLU A 292 10.11 -12.35 10.41
C GLU A 292 9.55 -12.93 9.10
N LYS A 293 8.92 -14.11 9.15
CA LYS A 293 8.19 -14.73 8.02
C LYS A 293 6.68 -14.67 8.26
N SER A 294 6.14 -13.48 8.38
CA SER A 294 4.75 -13.25 8.79
C SER A 294 3.77 -12.96 7.65
N ILE A 295 4.24 -12.83 6.40
CA ILE A 295 3.38 -12.50 5.26
C ILE A 295 2.88 -13.79 4.59
N GLU A 296 1.56 -13.94 4.55
CA GLU A 296 0.89 -15.06 3.89
C GLU A 296 0.83 -14.88 2.38
N GLY A 297 0.66 -15.99 1.67
CA GLY A 297 0.34 -16.01 0.24
C GLY A 297 -0.67 -17.11 -0.07
N TYR A 298 -0.67 -17.59 -1.30
CA TYR A 298 -1.67 -18.53 -1.79
C TYR A 298 -1.03 -19.58 -2.68
N ASN A 299 -1.63 -20.76 -2.71
CA ASN A 299 -1.35 -21.78 -3.71
C ASN A 299 -2.37 -21.68 -4.84
N LEU A 300 -1.90 -21.63 -6.09
CA LEU A 300 -2.76 -21.70 -7.26
C LEU A 300 -3.39 -23.10 -7.34
N ASN A 301 -4.71 -23.15 -7.51
CA ASN A 301 -5.42 -24.39 -7.73
C ASN A 301 -4.91 -25.08 -9.02
N ARG A 302 -4.57 -26.37 -8.93
CA ARG A 302 -4.01 -27.14 -10.04
C ARG A 302 -5.03 -27.53 -11.11
N ASN A 303 -6.32 -27.47 -10.78
CA ASN A 303 -7.42 -27.87 -11.65
C ASN A 303 -8.20 -26.65 -12.17
N VAL A 304 -7.53 -25.50 -12.35
CA VAL A 304 -8.16 -24.30 -12.92
C VAL A 304 -8.48 -24.54 -14.38
N ASP A 305 -9.71 -24.24 -14.78
CA ASP A 305 -10.11 -24.27 -16.18
C ASP A 305 -9.22 -23.33 -17.01
N LYS A 306 -8.87 -23.76 -18.24
CA LYS A 306 -7.99 -23.01 -19.13
C LYS A 306 -8.42 -21.55 -19.36
N ALA A 307 -9.72 -21.27 -19.29
CA ALA A 307 -10.27 -19.92 -19.43
C ALA A 307 -9.85 -18.96 -18.29
N TYR A 308 -9.53 -19.48 -17.10
CA TYR A 308 -9.18 -18.69 -15.92
C TYR A 308 -7.69 -18.78 -15.55
N GLU A 309 -6.92 -19.64 -16.22
CA GLU A 309 -5.52 -19.94 -15.85
C GLU A 309 -4.65 -18.67 -15.77
N GLU A 310 -4.70 -17.81 -16.80
CA GLU A 310 -3.92 -16.57 -16.84
C GLU A 310 -4.41 -15.56 -15.79
N LEU A 311 -5.73 -15.40 -15.65
CA LEU A 311 -6.32 -14.49 -14.68
C LEU A 311 -5.96 -14.88 -13.24
N CYS A 312 -6.15 -16.15 -12.89
CA CYS A 312 -5.82 -16.68 -11.57
C CYS A 312 -4.33 -16.53 -11.28
N ARG A 313 -3.46 -16.84 -12.25
CA ARG A 313 -2.01 -16.63 -12.11
C ARG A 313 -1.71 -15.17 -11.78
N LYS A 314 -2.19 -14.23 -12.61
CA LYS A 314 -1.95 -12.80 -12.43
C LYS A 314 -2.48 -12.27 -11.10
N MET A 315 -3.68 -12.69 -10.67
CA MET A 315 -4.28 -12.25 -9.41
C MET A 315 -3.50 -12.72 -8.17
N LEU A 316 -2.81 -13.87 -8.25
CA LEU A 316 -2.02 -14.43 -7.16
C LEU A 316 -0.54 -13.98 -7.19
N THR A 317 -0.05 -13.46 -8.33
CA THR A 317 1.33 -12.99 -8.46
C THR A 317 1.60 -11.79 -7.54
N PRO A 318 2.56 -11.89 -6.60
CA PRO A 318 2.92 -10.77 -5.75
C PRO A 318 3.60 -9.63 -6.54
N GLU A 319 3.50 -8.42 -6.01
CA GLU A 319 3.91 -7.17 -6.68
C GLU A 319 5.31 -7.21 -7.31
N ILE A 320 6.33 -7.71 -6.61
CA ILE A 320 7.72 -7.70 -7.10
C ILE A 320 7.88 -8.62 -8.34
N GLN A 321 7.22 -9.77 -8.31
CA GLN A 321 7.22 -10.72 -9.41
C GLN A 321 6.44 -10.17 -10.59
N TYR A 322 5.27 -9.58 -10.34
CA TYR A 322 4.46 -8.94 -11.38
C TYR A 322 5.23 -7.82 -12.09
N LEU A 323 5.91 -6.95 -11.34
CA LEU A 323 6.77 -5.92 -11.94
C LEU A 323 7.90 -6.52 -12.79
N THR A 324 8.45 -7.67 -12.40
CA THR A 324 9.44 -8.39 -13.22
C THR A 324 8.81 -8.86 -14.54
N ASP A 325 7.61 -9.42 -14.49
CA ASP A 325 6.88 -9.91 -15.67
C ASP A 325 6.57 -8.77 -16.66
N LEU A 326 6.34 -7.55 -16.13
CA LEU A 326 6.16 -6.33 -16.92
C LEU A 326 7.47 -5.66 -17.37
N GLY A 327 8.62 -6.31 -17.17
CA GLY A 327 9.92 -5.87 -17.67
C GLY A 327 10.62 -4.80 -16.82
N VAL A 328 10.22 -4.60 -15.56
CA VAL A 328 10.92 -3.69 -14.65
C VAL A 328 12.27 -4.28 -14.26
N ASN A 329 13.33 -3.48 -14.40
CA ASN A 329 14.65 -3.87 -13.92
C ASN A 329 14.71 -3.77 -12.38
N LEU A 330 14.73 -4.90 -11.68
CA LEU A 330 14.72 -4.98 -10.21
C LEU A 330 16.06 -5.46 -9.62
N TRP A 331 17.19 -5.23 -10.28
CA TRP A 331 18.47 -5.80 -9.86
C TRP A 331 18.88 -5.42 -8.43
N LEU A 332 18.65 -4.17 -7.98
CA LEU A 332 18.93 -3.76 -6.59
C LEU A 332 18.00 -4.45 -5.60
N THR A 333 16.70 -4.53 -5.90
CA THR A 333 15.72 -5.24 -5.05
C THR A 333 16.07 -6.73 -4.93
N LYS A 334 16.47 -7.36 -6.03
CA LYS A 334 16.92 -8.77 -6.06
C LYS A 334 18.22 -8.96 -5.28
N LEU A 335 19.18 -8.02 -5.37
CA LEU A 335 20.41 -8.05 -4.59
C LEU A 335 20.14 -7.96 -3.10
N TRP A 336 19.31 -7.01 -2.66
CA TRP A 336 18.86 -6.90 -1.27
C TRP A 336 18.15 -8.16 -0.78
N GLY A 337 17.35 -8.79 -1.64
CA GLY A 337 16.70 -10.07 -1.34
C GLY A 337 17.70 -11.20 -1.08
N ARG A 338 18.82 -11.24 -1.81
CA ARG A 338 19.91 -12.20 -1.59
C ARG A 338 20.68 -11.91 -0.31
N VAL A 339 21.07 -10.64 -0.09
CA VAL A 339 21.78 -10.22 1.13
C VAL A 339 20.96 -10.57 2.38
N ARG A 340 19.64 -10.32 2.36
CA ARG A 340 18.75 -10.69 3.47
C ARG A 340 18.77 -12.19 3.76
N LYS A 341 18.75 -13.04 2.73
CA LYS A 341 18.80 -14.50 2.91
C LYS A 341 20.10 -14.96 3.58
N ILE A 342 21.20 -14.23 3.39
CA ILE A 342 22.50 -14.53 4.00
C ILE A 342 22.52 -14.06 5.47
N ILE A 343 21.92 -12.92 5.79
CA ILE A 343 21.90 -12.35 7.15
C ILE A 343 20.91 -13.09 8.08
N ASN A 344 19.85 -13.69 7.52
CA ASN A 344 18.87 -14.48 8.26
C ASN A 344 19.26 -15.98 8.41
N TRP A 345 20.54 -16.36 8.29
CA TRP A 345 21.02 -17.72 8.53
C TRP A 345 21.81 -17.82 9.84
#